data_AF-A0A650GFR9-F1
#
_entry.id   AF-A0A650GFR9-F1
#
_cell.length_a   1.000
_cell.length_b   1.000
_cell.length_c   1.000
_cell.angle_alpha   90.00
_cell.angle_beta   90.00
_cell.angle_gamma   90.00
#
_symmetry.space_group_name_H-M   'P 1'
#
loop_
_entity.id
_entity.type
_entity.pdbx_description
1 polymer ?
#
loop_
_entity_poly.entity_id
_entity_poly.type
_entity_poly.pdbx_seq_one_letter_code
_entity_poly.pdbx_strand_id
1 'polypeptide(L)'
;MVRLVQERRAEIAAEQQAAREQAEREREQAAAAEQERQEDESASRSQERTPAPTQAPTQTPTESAPTQQAETTQAPAASGDVISIAKQYIGVPYVYGGTTPSGFDCSGFTQYVFAKAGKSLPRTTTEQQAATTPVSNPQPGDLVFFGSPAYHMGIYVGDGMMIDAPRTGSSISVRPVFDGVSGYGRVS
;
A
#
# COMPACT_ATOMS: atom_id res chain seq x y z
N MET A 1 -15.11 29.93 20.23
CA MET A 1 -13.96 29.07 19.89
C MET A 1 -14.15 27.59 20.24
N VAL A 2 -14.86 27.21 21.32
CA VAL A 2 -15.04 25.79 21.73
C VAL A 2 -15.88 24.94 20.75
N ARG A 3 -16.89 25.53 20.09
CA ARG A 3 -17.79 24.81 19.17
C ARG A 3 -17.09 24.28 17.91
N LEU A 4 -16.20 25.08 17.30
CA LEU A 4 -15.42 24.70 16.12
C LEU A 4 -14.48 23.51 16.40
N VAL A 5 -13.93 23.43 17.62
CA VAL A 5 -13.04 22.33 18.01
C VAL A 5 -13.83 21.03 18.22
N GLN A 6 -15.04 21.11 18.76
CA GLN A 6 -15.90 19.93 18.93
C GLN A 6 -16.41 19.39 17.58
N GLU A 7 -16.83 20.27 16.68
CA GLU A 7 -17.28 19.89 15.33
C GLU A 7 -16.15 19.19 14.54
N ARG A 8 -14.93 19.77 14.54
CA ARG A 8 -13.77 19.14 13.88
C ARG A 8 -13.36 17.80 14.51
N ARG A 9 -13.50 17.64 15.83
CA ARG A 9 -13.21 16.35 16.50
C ARG A 9 -14.26 15.29 16.16
N ALA A 10 -15.53 15.67 16.05
CA ALA A 10 -16.59 14.76 15.65
C ALA A 10 -16.42 14.30 14.19
N GLU A 11 -16.02 15.21 13.30
CA GLU A 11 -15.69 14.86 11.90
C GLU A 11 -14.53 13.88 11.81
N ILE A 12 -13.43 14.12 12.54
CA ILE A 12 -12.29 13.20 12.59
C ILE A 12 -12.71 11.84 13.17
N ALA A 13 -13.52 11.82 14.24
CA ALA A 13 -14.01 10.58 14.83
C ALA A 13 -14.90 9.77 13.87
N ALA A 14 -15.78 10.46 13.14
CA ALA A 14 -16.62 9.81 12.11
C ALA A 14 -15.77 9.26 10.96
N GLU A 15 -14.74 9.99 10.55
CA GLU A 15 -13.80 9.53 9.53
C GLU A 15 -13.00 8.31 9.97
N GLN A 16 -12.52 8.30 11.22
CA GLN A 16 -11.87 7.16 11.83
C GLN A 16 -12.77 5.94 11.90
N GLN A 17 -14.03 6.12 12.31
CA GLN A 17 -14.97 5.02 12.40
C GLN A 17 -15.25 4.42 11.02
N ALA A 18 -15.47 5.27 10.00
CA ALA A 18 -15.65 4.80 8.63
C ALA A 18 -14.40 4.10 8.07
N ALA A 19 -13.20 4.57 8.41
CA ALA A 19 -11.94 3.91 8.05
C ALA A 19 -11.80 2.53 8.74
N ARG A 20 -12.19 2.41 10.02
CA ARG A 20 -12.21 1.14 10.76
C ARG A 20 -13.16 0.13 10.14
N GLU A 21 -14.40 0.53 9.89
CA GLU A 21 -15.42 -0.34 9.30
C GLU A 21 -15.02 -0.81 7.90
N GLN A 22 -14.39 0.05 7.09
CA GLN A 22 -13.90 -0.35 5.77
C GLN A 22 -12.72 -1.30 5.84
N ALA A 23 -11.81 -1.10 6.79
CA ALA A 23 -10.67 -1.96 6.92
C ALA A 23 -11.00 -3.31 7.60
N GLU A 24 -12.08 -3.37 8.40
CA GLU A 24 -12.68 -4.64 8.82
C GLU A 24 -13.23 -5.41 7.60
N ARG A 25 -13.93 -4.73 6.68
CA ARG A 25 -14.34 -5.34 5.40
C ARG A 25 -13.15 -5.76 4.54
N GLU A 26 -12.07 -4.98 4.54
CA GLU A 26 -10.82 -5.33 3.86
C GLU A 26 -10.22 -6.62 4.41
N ARG A 27 -10.19 -6.78 5.74
CA ARG A 27 -9.71 -8.03 6.37
C ARG A 27 -10.56 -9.23 6.03
N GLU A 28 -11.87 -9.09 6.09
CA GLU A 28 -12.79 -10.18 5.75
C GLU A 28 -12.61 -10.61 4.29
N GLN A 29 -12.45 -9.66 3.37
CA GLN A 29 -12.25 -9.96 1.95
C GLN A 29 -10.83 -10.43 1.62
N ALA A 30 -9.79 -9.91 2.28
CA ALA A 30 -8.42 -10.39 2.13
C ALA A 30 -8.29 -11.84 2.63
N ALA A 31 -8.94 -12.17 3.75
CA ALA A 31 -9.03 -13.55 4.24
C ALA A 31 -9.77 -14.47 3.25
N ALA A 32 -10.83 -13.98 2.61
CA ALA A 32 -11.54 -14.73 1.57
C ALA A 32 -10.67 -14.95 0.31
N ALA A 33 -9.96 -13.92 -0.16
CA ALA A 33 -9.07 -14.03 -1.33
C ALA A 33 -7.85 -14.95 -1.05
N GLU A 34 -7.36 -14.98 0.19
CA GLU A 34 -6.29 -15.89 0.60
C GLU A 34 -6.78 -17.34 0.71
N GLN A 35 -8.01 -17.57 1.18
CA GLN A 35 -8.65 -18.89 1.12
C GLN A 35 -8.82 -19.37 -0.32
N GLU A 36 -9.30 -18.52 -1.24
CA GLU A 36 -9.41 -18.87 -2.66
C GLU A 36 -8.04 -19.20 -3.29
N ARG A 37 -6.98 -18.43 -2.99
CA ARG A 37 -5.61 -18.74 -3.46
C ARG A 37 -5.10 -20.07 -2.92
N GLN A 38 -5.34 -20.37 -1.65
CA GLN A 38 -4.93 -21.64 -1.05
C GLN A 38 -5.70 -22.82 -1.65
N GLU A 39 -6.98 -22.64 -1.97
CA GLU A 39 -7.79 -23.64 -2.67
C GLU A 39 -7.26 -23.90 -4.09
N ASP A 40 -6.97 -22.86 -4.88
CA ASP A 40 -6.37 -22.99 -6.21
C ASP A 40 -4.97 -23.64 -6.17
N GLU A 41 -4.11 -23.27 -5.22
CA GLU A 41 -2.80 -23.91 -5.02
C GLU A 41 -2.94 -25.39 -4.62
N SER A 42 -3.92 -25.74 -3.78
CA SER A 42 -4.17 -27.12 -3.38
C SER A 42 -4.72 -27.98 -4.53
N ALA A 43 -5.53 -27.37 -5.40
CA ALA A 43 -6.03 -27.99 -6.62
C ALA A 43 -4.92 -28.21 -7.67
N SER A 44 -4.01 -27.24 -7.82
CA SER A 44 -2.85 -27.35 -8.72
C SER A 44 -1.84 -28.39 -8.23
N ARG A 45 -1.58 -28.44 -6.91
CA ARG A 45 -0.65 -29.43 -6.29
C ARG A 45 -1.14 -30.87 -6.36
N SER A 46 -2.43 -31.08 -6.63
CA SER A 46 -3.02 -32.41 -6.81
C SER A 46 -2.85 -32.95 -8.24
N GLN A 47 -2.52 -32.10 -9.22
CA GLN A 47 -2.32 -32.51 -10.63
C GLN A 47 -0.86 -32.82 -10.99
N GLU A 48 0.12 -32.44 -10.17
CA GLU A 48 1.55 -32.57 -10.49
C GLU A 48 2.26 -33.83 -9.95
N ARG A 49 1.51 -34.80 -9.39
CA ARG A 49 2.09 -36.07 -8.89
C ARG A 49 2.05 -37.19 -9.94
N THR A 50 2.99 -37.12 -10.88
CA THR A 50 3.45 -38.31 -11.64
C THR A 50 4.98 -38.34 -11.65
N PRO A 51 5.68 -39.40 -11.20
CA PRO A 51 7.14 -39.39 -11.14
C PRO A 51 7.83 -39.98 -12.39
N ALA A 52 8.94 -39.32 -12.75
CA ALA A 52 10.22 -39.82 -13.30
C ALA A 52 10.36 -40.10 -14.84
N PRO A 53 11.60 -40.15 -15.42
CA PRO A 53 12.96 -39.95 -14.85
C PRO A 53 13.95 -39.03 -15.63
N THR A 54 15.04 -38.71 -14.92
CA THR A 54 16.40 -38.23 -15.30
C THR A 54 16.91 -38.43 -16.74
N GLN A 55 17.52 -37.37 -17.30
CA GLN A 55 18.83 -37.39 -17.98
C GLN A 55 19.37 -35.96 -18.26
N ALA A 56 20.65 -35.73 -17.92
CA ALA A 56 21.54 -34.68 -18.44
C ALA A 56 22.61 -35.38 -19.33
N PRO A 57 23.36 -34.74 -20.27
CA PRO A 57 23.94 -33.39 -20.18
C PRO A 57 24.06 -32.53 -21.47
N THR A 58 24.48 -31.27 -21.27
CA THR A 58 25.29 -30.32 -22.09
C THR A 58 25.18 -30.27 -23.62
N GLN A 59 24.78 -29.12 -24.20
CA GLN A 59 25.47 -28.39 -25.31
C GLN A 59 25.11 -26.87 -25.34
N THR A 60 26.09 -26.03 -25.62
CA THR A 60 26.03 -24.64 -26.16
C THR A 60 26.72 -24.70 -27.54
N PRO A 61 26.59 -23.77 -28.53
CA PRO A 61 26.05 -22.40 -28.53
C PRO A 61 25.24 -21.96 -29.79
N THR A 62 24.97 -20.64 -29.90
CA THR A 62 24.62 -19.83 -31.12
C THR A 62 23.12 -19.76 -31.46
N GLU A 63 22.47 -18.66 -31.88
CA GLU A 63 22.60 -17.18 -31.90
C GLU A 63 21.34 -16.69 -32.66
N SER A 64 20.90 -15.43 -32.45
CA SER A 64 19.90 -14.66 -33.26
C SER A 64 18.42 -15.03 -33.06
N ALA A 65 17.45 -14.11 -32.91
CA ALA A 65 17.36 -12.68 -33.15
C ALA A 65 16.17 -12.09 -32.32
N PRO A 66 16.01 -10.76 -32.26
CA PRO A 66 15.31 -10.06 -31.18
C PRO A 66 13.81 -9.94 -31.44
N THR A 67 13.00 -10.08 -30.40
CA THR A 67 11.58 -9.69 -30.46
C THR A 67 11.28 -8.69 -29.35
N GLN A 68 11.28 -7.43 -29.76
CA GLN A 68 10.47 -6.33 -29.25
C GLN A 68 10.36 -6.22 -27.72
N GLN A 69 11.39 -5.58 -27.20
CA GLN A 69 11.32 -4.73 -26.02
C GLN A 69 10.16 -3.74 -26.21
N ALA A 70 9.01 -4.05 -25.60
CA ALA A 70 8.04 -3.03 -25.27
C ALA A 70 8.70 -2.16 -24.19
N GLU A 71 9.43 -1.14 -24.63
CA GLU A 71 9.81 0.00 -23.81
C GLU A 71 8.52 0.68 -23.36
N THR A 72 7.90 0.16 -22.30
CA THR A 72 7.25 1.06 -21.37
C THR A 72 8.39 1.86 -20.77
N THR A 73 8.53 3.08 -21.28
CA THR A 73 9.37 4.14 -20.74
C THR A 73 9.11 4.19 -19.24
N GLN A 74 9.87 3.43 -18.45
CA GLN A 74 10.10 3.73 -17.06
C GLN A 74 10.86 5.04 -17.13
N ALA A 75 10.10 6.13 -17.08
CA ALA A 75 10.64 7.43 -16.76
C ALA A 75 11.63 7.18 -15.60
N PRO A 76 12.87 7.67 -15.70
CA PRO A 76 13.85 7.46 -14.65
C PRO A 76 13.16 7.86 -13.34
N ALA A 77 13.13 6.93 -12.38
CA ALA A 77 12.59 7.22 -11.06
C ALA A 77 13.43 8.37 -10.51
N ALA A 78 12.96 9.59 -10.72
CA ALA A 78 13.48 10.74 -10.03
C ALA A 78 13.37 10.34 -8.57
N SER A 79 14.51 10.19 -7.89
CA SER A 79 14.59 9.98 -6.46
C SER A 79 14.03 11.23 -5.80
N GLY A 80 12.72 11.34 -5.84
CA GLY A 80 11.94 12.48 -5.42
C GLY A 80 11.62 12.32 -3.96
N ASP A 81 11.56 13.44 -3.27
CA ASP A 81 10.97 13.51 -1.94
C ASP A 81 9.57 12.87 -1.98
N VAL A 82 9.38 11.82 -1.17
CA VAL A 82 8.13 11.04 -1.03
C VAL A 82 6.94 11.97 -0.82
N ILE A 83 7.10 13.05 -0.07
CA ILE A 83 6.02 14.02 0.20
C ILE A 83 5.67 14.80 -1.06
N SER A 84 6.68 15.25 -1.81
CA SER A 84 6.48 15.96 -3.07
C SER A 84 5.81 15.08 -4.12
N ILE A 85 6.06 13.77 -4.12
CA ILE A 85 5.34 12.80 -4.96
C ILE A 85 3.91 12.64 -4.45
N ALA A 86 3.71 12.38 -3.16
CA ALA A 86 2.40 12.20 -2.53
C ALA A 86 1.44 13.38 -2.83
N LYS A 87 1.95 14.62 -2.74
CA LYS A 87 1.17 15.84 -2.99
C LYS A 87 0.59 15.93 -4.40
N GLN A 88 1.19 15.29 -5.40
CA GLN A 88 0.69 15.30 -6.79
C GLN A 88 -0.63 14.55 -6.94
N TYR A 89 -0.98 13.67 -5.99
CA TYR A 89 -2.16 12.83 -6.05
C TYR A 89 -3.28 13.30 -5.12
N ILE A 90 -3.12 14.46 -4.46
CA ILE A 90 -4.21 15.07 -3.70
C ILE A 90 -5.42 15.28 -4.62
N GLY A 91 -6.60 14.84 -4.18
CA GLY A 91 -7.84 14.89 -4.93
C GLY A 91 -8.17 13.61 -5.72
N VAL A 92 -7.20 12.70 -5.94
CA VAL A 92 -7.48 11.41 -6.58
C VAL A 92 -8.47 10.62 -5.71
N PRO A 93 -9.56 10.07 -6.27
CA PRO A 93 -10.58 9.39 -5.50
C PRO A 93 -10.03 8.12 -4.82
N TYR A 94 -10.59 7.81 -3.66
CA TYR A 94 -10.40 6.51 -3.07
C TYR A 94 -11.13 5.46 -3.92
N VAL A 95 -10.41 4.40 -4.28
CA VAL A 95 -10.97 3.20 -4.89
C VAL A 95 -10.40 2.01 -4.14
N TYR A 96 -11.29 1.21 -3.54
CA TYR A 96 -10.89 -0.01 -2.85
C TYR A 96 -10.11 -0.93 -3.79
N GLY A 97 -8.97 -1.46 -3.33
CA GLY A 97 -8.07 -2.25 -4.16
C GLY A 97 -7.23 -1.43 -5.16
N GLY A 98 -7.46 -0.11 -5.24
CA GLY A 98 -6.86 0.77 -6.23
C GLY A 98 -5.36 1.02 -5.99
N THR A 99 -4.57 0.96 -7.06
CA THR A 99 -3.10 1.11 -7.03
C THR A 99 -2.58 2.07 -8.09
N THR A 100 -3.46 2.87 -8.71
CA THR A 100 -3.08 3.76 -9.82
C THR A 100 -3.72 5.14 -9.71
N PRO A 101 -3.26 6.15 -10.47
CA PRO A 101 -3.83 7.50 -10.40
C PRO A 101 -5.30 7.63 -10.80
N SER A 102 -5.95 6.59 -11.34
CA SER A 102 -7.42 6.59 -11.52
C SER A 102 -8.18 6.35 -10.21
N GLY A 103 -7.49 5.88 -9.17
CA GLY A 103 -8.03 5.66 -7.83
C GLY A 103 -7.12 4.77 -6.99
N PHE A 104 -7.00 5.13 -5.70
CA PHE A 104 -6.14 4.44 -4.75
C PHE A 104 -6.89 3.99 -3.51
N ASP A 105 -6.47 2.88 -2.88
CA ASP A 105 -6.70 2.68 -1.46
C ASP A 105 -5.47 3.11 -0.63
N CYS A 106 -5.52 2.96 0.70
CA CYS A 106 -4.49 3.47 1.59
C CYS A 106 -3.10 2.86 1.31
N SER A 107 -3.04 1.53 1.19
CA SER A 107 -1.80 0.79 0.96
C SER A 107 -1.34 0.82 -0.50
N GLY A 108 -2.27 0.91 -1.46
CA GLY A 108 -1.98 1.11 -2.88
C GLY A 108 -1.43 2.51 -3.16
N PHE A 109 -1.92 3.54 -2.46
CA PHE A 109 -1.38 4.89 -2.53
C PHE A 109 0.07 4.95 -2.05
N THR A 110 0.36 4.43 -0.85
CA THR A 110 1.73 4.43 -0.31
C THR A 110 2.66 3.59 -1.18
N GLN A 111 2.23 2.40 -1.59
CA GLN A 111 3.01 1.56 -2.51
C GLN A 111 3.39 2.33 -3.78
N TYR A 112 2.43 3.03 -4.41
CA TYR A 112 2.68 3.80 -5.62
C TYR A 112 3.65 4.96 -5.39
N VAL A 113 3.45 5.75 -4.33
CA VAL A 113 4.30 6.90 -4.00
C VAL A 113 5.74 6.47 -3.73
N PHE A 114 5.92 5.43 -2.91
CA PHE A 114 7.25 4.92 -2.57
C PHE A 114 7.94 4.28 -3.79
N ALA A 115 7.19 3.57 -4.64
CA ALA A 115 7.74 3.03 -5.88
C ALA A 115 8.28 4.14 -6.80
N LYS A 116 7.57 5.28 -6.90
CA LYS A 116 8.05 6.46 -7.63
C LYS A 116 9.29 7.09 -6.99
N ALA A 117 9.46 6.97 -5.68
CA ALA A 117 10.65 7.38 -4.95
C ALA A 117 11.80 6.34 -4.98
N GLY A 118 11.63 5.22 -5.71
CA GLY A 118 12.62 4.15 -5.83
C GLY A 118 12.62 3.14 -4.68
N LYS A 119 11.56 3.09 -3.87
CA LYS A 119 11.41 2.18 -2.72
C LYS A 119 10.26 1.20 -2.95
N SER A 120 10.47 -0.08 -2.69
CA SER A 120 9.44 -1.11 -2.86
C SER A 120 8.68 -1.34 -1.55
N LEU A 121 7.36 -1.47 -1.65
CA LEU A 121 6.48 -1.81 -0.54
C LEU A 121 5.51 -2.94 -0.96
N PRO A 122 5.21 -3.89 -0.05
CA PRO A 122 4.20 -4.92 -0.30
C PRO A 122 2.79 -4.32 -0.40
N ARG A 123 1.81 -5.12 -0.83
CA ARG A 123 0.49 -4.60 -1.24
C ARG A 123 -0.39 -4.20 -0.06
N THR A 124 -0.36 -4.93 1.04
CA THR A 124 -1.33 -4.75 2.13
C THR A 124 -0.79 -3.91 3.28
N THR A 125 -1.68 -3.34 4.08
CA THR A 125 -1.31 -2.48 5.21
C THR A 125 -0.46 -3.19 6.26
N THR A 126 -0.85 -4.41 6.61
CA THR A 126 -0.13 -5.24 7.57
C THR A 126 1.28 -5.59 7.09
N GLU A 127 1.42 -5.97 5.82
CA GLU A 127 2.74 -6.30 5.24
C GLU A 127 3.63 -5.05 5.17
N GLN A 128 3.08 -3.89 4.81
CA GLN A 128 3.87 -2.66 4.77
C GLN A 128 4.35 -2.26 6.17
N GLN A 129 3.50 -2.40 7.19
CA GLN A 129 3.91 -2.17 8.58
C GLN A 129 5.08 -3.08 8.95
N ALA A 130 5.01 -4.37 8.62
CA ALA A 130 6.08 -5.34 8.88
C ALA A 130 7.37 -5.08 8.06
N ALA A 131 7.26 -4.48 6.88
CA ALA A 131 8.39 -4.15 6.01
C ALA A 131 9.11 -2.85 6.39
N THR A 132 8.58 -2.06 7.32
CA THR A 132 9.20 -0.80 7.76
C THR A 132 10.07 -0.97 9.00
N THR A 133 11.03 -0.04 9.18
CA THR A 133 11.75 0.09 10.44
C THR A 133 10.91 0.90 11.44
N PRO A 134 10.51 0.37 12.61
CA PRO A 134 9.74 1.11 13.59
C PRO A 134 10.50 2.34 14.10
N VAL A 135 9.81 3.48 14.24
CA VAL A 135 10.39 4.72 14.77
C VAL A 135 9.49 5.34 15.85
N SER A 136 10.11 5.88 16.90
CA SER A 136 9.41 6.59 17.98
C SER A 136 9.37 8.12 17.78
N ASN A 137 10.25 8.65 16.94
CA ASN A 137 10.30 10.08 16.58
C ASN A 137 10.10 10.23 15.07
N PRO A 138 8.84 10.24 14.59
CA PRO A 138 8.56 10.24 13.16
C PRO A 138 9.06 11.53 12.50
N GLN A 139 9.61 11.37 11.30
CA GLN A 139 10.05 12.44 10.42
C GLN A 139 9.12 12.52 9.22
N PRO A 140 8.96 13.70 8.60
CA PRO A 140 8.23 13.81 7.34
C PRO A 140 8.75 12.77 6.33
N GLY A 141 7.82 11.99 5.76
CA GLY A 141 8.10 10.86 4.87
C GLY A 141 8.01 9.48 5.51
N ASP A 142 7.93 9.38 6.84
CA ASP A 142 7.62 8.12 7.52
C ASP A 142 6.14 7.74 7.32
N LEU A 143 5.82 6.44 7.38
CA LEU A 143 4.45 5.95 7.39
C LEU A 143 3.87 6.01 8.81
N VAL A 144 2.60 6.35 8.92
CA VAL A 144 1.80 6.24 10.16
C VAL A 144 0.77 5.13 9.97
N PHE A 145 0.66 4.23 10.95
CA PHE A 145 -0.23 3.07 10.92
C PHE A 145 -1.28 3.14 12.03
N PHE A 146 -2.46 2.60 11.77
CA PHE A 146 -3.58 2.61 12.72
C PHE A 146 -4.15 1.21 12.96
N GLY A 147 -4.44 0.91 14.23
CA GLY A 147 -5.02 -0.36 14.68
C GLY A 147 -4.01 -1.50 14.84
N SER A 148 -4.46 -2.59 15.47
CA SER A 148 -3.72 -3.85 15.60
C SER A 148 -4.62 -5.06 15.23
N PRO A 149 -4.34 -5.80 14.13
CA PRO A 149 -3.36 -5.50 13.08
C PRO A 149 -3.53 -4.09 12.48
N ALA A 150 -2.58 -3.60 11.69
CA ALA A 150 -2.81 -2.33 10.99
C ALA A 150 -3.95 -2.48 9.97
N TYR A 151 -4.84 -1.51 9.92
CA TYR A 151 -6.01 -1.52 9.03
C TYR A 151 -6.06 -0.25 8.15
N HIS A 152 -5.37 0.81 8.56
CA HIS A 152 -5.22 2.03 7.78
C HIS A 152 -3.79 2.57 7.89
N MET A 153 -3.40 3.42 6.94
CA MET A 153 -2.13 4.12 6.98
C MET A 153 -2.15 5.46 6.22
N GLY A 154 -1.11 6.27 6.46
CA GLY A 154 -0.81 7.46 5.67
C GLY A 154 0.68 7.79 5.67
N ILE A 155 1.06 8.81 4.89
CA ILE A 155 2.41 9.38 4.85
C ILE A 155 2.45 10.58 5.80
N TYR A 156 3.26 10.51 6.85
CA TYR A 156 3.46 11.61 7.80
C TYR A 156 4.16 12.79 7.10
N VAL A 157 3.64 14.01 7.27
CA VAL A 157 4.19 15.21 6.62
C VAL A 157 4.71 16.26 7.62
N GLY A 158 4.82 15.90 8.89
CA GLY A 158 5.21 16.81 9.97
C GLY A 158 4.00 17.45 10.67
N ASP A 159 4.26 18.12 11.79
CA ASP A 159 3.28 18.90 12.55
C ASP A 159 1.97 18.16 12.91
N GLY A 160 2.05 16.84 13.11
CA GLY A 160 0.87 16.03 13.41
C GLY A 160 -0.08 15.85 12.22
N MET A 161 0.41 16.01 10.98
CA MET A 161 -0.37 15.90 9.75
C MET A 161 0.09 14.69 8.90
N MET A 162 -0.81 14.17 8.07
CA MET A 162 -0.52 13.10 7.10
C MET A 162 -1.24 13.31 5.77
N ILE A 163 -0.74 12.64 4.73
CA ILE A 163 -1.45 12.43 3.45
C ILE A 163 -1.92 10.98 3.41
N ASP A 164 -3.21 10.75 3.20
CA ASP A 164 -3.79 9.41 3.12
C ASP A 164 -4.90 9.31 2.05
N ALA A 165 -5.22 8.07 1.66
CA ALA A 165 -6.43 7.73 0.93
C ALA A 165 -7.41 7.10 1.94
N PRO A 166 -8.36 7.86 2.53
CA PRO A 166 -9.02 7.49 3.77
C PRO A 166 -10.07 6.38 3.62
N ARG A 167 -10.96 6.50 2.62
CA ARG A 167 -12.15 5.67 2.46
C ARG A 167 -12.91 5.92 1.17
N THR A 168 -13.76 4.97 0.78
CA THR A 168 -14.73 5.15 -0.32
C THR A 168 -15.58 6.39 -0.11
N GLY A 169 -15.77 7.16 -1.19
CA GLY A 169 -16.51 8.42 -1.18
C GLY A 169 -15.67 9.64 -0.77
N SER A 170 -14.38 9.45 -0.49
CA SER A 170 -13.41 10.51 -0.24
C SER A 170 -12.27 10.45 -1.25
N SER A 171 -11.38 11.43 -1.21
CA SER A 171 -10.17 11.51 -2.04
C SER A 171 -8.92 11.62 -1.17
N ILE A 172 -7.76 11.42 -1.79
CA ILE A 172 -6.47 11.68 -1.16
C ILE A 172 -6.41 13.13 -0.68
N SER A 173 -6.02 13.35 0.58
CA SER A 173 -5.91 14.71 1.11
C SER A 173 -4.92 14.81 2.27
N VAL A 174 -4.55 16.04 2.62
CA VAL A 174 -3.77 16.33 3.83
C VAL A 174 -4.73 16.51 5.01
N ARG A 175 -4.54 15.76 6.10
CA ARG A 175 -5.37 15.85 7.31
C ARG A 175 -4.54 15.64 8.59
N PRO A 176 -5.08 15.99 9.76
CA PRO A 176 -4.46 15.62 11.03
C PRO A 176 -4.30 14.11 11.16
N VAL A 177 -3.18 13.67 11.72
CA VAL A 177 -3.04 12.30 12.24
C VAL A 177 -4.08 12.14 13.33
N PHE A 178 -4.95 11.15 13.15
CA PHE A 178 -6.06 10.91 14.07
C PHE A 178 -5.66 9.94 15.19
N ASP A 179 -6.49 9.81 16.23
CA ASP A 179 -6.24 8.91 17.36
C ASP A 179 -6.13 7.42 16.93
N GLY A 180 -5.49 6.59 17.77
CA GLY A 180 -5.39 5.14 17.53
C GLY A 180 -4.24 4.72 16.61
N VAL A 181 -3.20 5.56 16.52
CA VAL A 181 -1.90 5.20 15.93
C VAL A 181 -1.35 3.97 16.62
N SER A 182 -1.03 2.93 15.85
CA SER A 182 -0.36 1.73 16.36
C SER A 182 1.16 1.77 16.18
N GLY A 183 1.66 2.66 15.32
CA GLY A 183 3.08 2.93 15.21
C GLY A 183 3.43 3.79 14.00
N TYR A 184 4.71 4.16 13.92
CA TYR A 184 5.31 4.80 12.75
C TYR A 184 6.40 3.92 12.18
N GLY A 185 6.56 3.94 10.86
CA GLY A 185 7.52 3.11 10.15
C GLY A 185 8.30 3.88 9.11
N ARG A 186 9.62 3.75 9.14
CA ARG A 186 10.51 4.31 8.13
C ARG A 186 10.79 3.28 7.04
N VAL A 187 10.63 3.69 5.79
CA VAL A 187 10.98 2.87 4.62
C VAL A 187 12.42 3.20 4.22
N SER A 188 13.31 2.22 4.26
CA SER A 188 14.73 2.32 3.87
C SER A 188 14.94 1.94 2.41
#